data_AF-A0A091CM89-F1
#
_entry.id   AF-A0A091CM89-F1
#
_cell.length_a   1.000
_cell.length_b   1.000
_cell.length_c   1.000
_cell.angle_alpha   90.00
_cell.angle_beta   90.00
_cell.angle_gamma   90.00
#
_symmetry.space_group_name_H-M   'P 1'
#
loop_
_entity.id
_entity.type
_entity.pdbx_description
1 polymer ?
#
loop_
_entity_poly.entity_id
_entity_poly.type
_entity_poly.pdbx_seq_one_letter_code
_entity_poly.pdbx_strand_id
1 'polypeptide(L)'
;MPNSSGLVNRRDAISNTDATVVALLKKAGAIPLGITNCSELCMWYESSNKVYGRSNNPYNLQHIVGGSSGGEACTLAAACSVIGVGSDIGGSIRMPAFFNGIFGHMPSPGVVPNKGQFPMAGEAQEQFLCTGPMCRYAEDLIPMLKVMAGPGIRKLKLDEKVHLKYLKFYWMEHDGGSLLMSKVEQDLIEAQKKLWQQRDCFYHYFIIIVQKNEKKDSMYRGVRQENQYFTLGLNAIPDMMRHSTKQNTNIPSTGPITTGKAFKPPLTVKTYALLRQTYVSA
;
A
#
# COMPACT_ATOMS: atom_id res chain seq x y z
N MET A 1 1.41 -4.39 22.55
CA MET A 1 1.88 -3.05 22.11
C MET A 1 0.74 -2.04 22.30
N PRO A 2 1.00 -0.71 22.37
CA PRO A 2 -0.06 0.29 22.49
C PRO A 2 -1.07 0.23 21.33
N ASN A 3 -2.37 0.29 21.62
CA ASN A 3 -3.42 0.25 20.60
C ASN A 3 -4.58 1.20 20.95
N SER A 4 -4.39 2.47 20.62
CA SER A 4 -5.33 3.54 20.92
C SER A 4 -6.31 3.87 19.79
N SER A 5 -5.98 3.59 18.53
CA SER A 5 -6.66 4.08 17.33
C SER A 5 -6.97 5.56 17.35
N GLY A 6 -6.05 6.33 17.92
CA GLY A 6 -6.20 7.78 18.07
C GLY A 6 -7.29 8.21 19.06
N LEU A 7 -7.96 7.28 19.75
CA LEU A 7 -8.94 7.60 20.79
C LEU A 7 -8.24 7.97 22.09
N VAL A 8 -8.59 9.14 22.64
CA VAL A 8 -8.06 9.63 23.92
C VAL A 8 -8.33 8.64 25.06
N ASN A 9 -9.55 8.08 25.11
CA ASN A 9 -9.94 7.12 26.14
C ASN A 9 -9.20 5.78 26.04
N ARG A 10 -8.43 5.55 24.97
CA ARG A 10 -7.61 4.35 24.76
C ARG A 10 -6.12 4.67 24.67
N ARG A 11 -5.68 5.88 25.04
CA ARG A 11 -4.26 6.27 24.94
C ARG A 11 -3.31 5.32 25.67
N ASP A 12 -3.78 4.75 26.79
CA ASP A 12 -3.03 3.82 27.64
C ASP A 12 -3.39 2.34 27.37
N ALA A 13 -4.21 2.06 26.34
CA ALA A 13 -4.64 0.71 26.02
C ALA A 13 -3.46 -0.09 25.45
N ILE A 14 -3.03 -1.11 26.19
CA ILE A 14 -2.04 -2.08 25.74
C ILE A 14 -2.77 -3.35 25.34
N SER A 15 -2.46 -3.86 24.15
CA SER A 15 -3.04 -5.12 23.73
C SER A 15 -2.21 -6.33 24.10
N ASN A 16 -2.91 -7.38 24.50
CA ASN A 16 -2.36 -8.60 25.08
C ASN A 16 -2.24 -9.75 24.08
N THR A 17 -2.88 -9.65 22.92
CA THR A 17 -2.88 -10.70 21.90
C THR A 17 -2.65 -10.12 20.50
N ASP A 18 -1.82 -10.81 19.72
CA ASP A 18 -1.57 -10.46 18.33
C ASP A 18 -2.86 -10.60 17.49
N ALA A 19 -3.11 -9.66 16.57
CA ALA A 19 -4.01 -9.96 15.48
C ALA A 19 -3.47 -11.08 14.59
N THR A 20 -4.37 -11.68 13.80
CA THR A 20 -4.02 -12.83 12.95
C THR A 20 -2.89 -12.48 11.98
N VAL A 21 -2.96 -11.30 11.35
CA VAL A 21 -1.93 -10.82 10.40
C VAL A 21 -0.59 -10.60 11.10
N VAL A 22 -0.60 -10.02 12.30
CA VAL A 22 0.60 -9.81 13.11
C VAL A 22 1.26 -11.14 13.45
N ALA A 23 0.47 -12.11 13.92
CA ALA A 23 0.96 -13.44 14.27
C ALA A 23 1.57 -14.16 13.05
N LEU A 24 0.95 -14.05 11.88
CA LEU A 24 1.46 -14.61 10.63
C LEU A 24 2.80 -13.97 10.22
N LEU A 25 2.91 -12.65 10.29
CA LEU A 25 4.15 -11.92 10.00
C LEU A 25 5.27 -12.30 10.98
N LYS A 26 4.99 -12.33 12.28
CA LYS A 26 5.96 -12.75 13.31
C LYS A 26 6.43 -14.19 13.08
N LYS A 27 5.51 -15.10 12.74
CA LYS A 27 5.85 -16.49 12.40
C LYS A 27 6.74 -16.59 11.16
N ALA A 28 6.59 -15.69 10.20
CA ALA A 28 7.46 -15.58 9.03
C ALA A 28 8.82 -14.90 9.33
N GLY A 29 9.07 -14.48 10.57
CA GLY A 29 10.33 -13.87 11.00
C GLY A 29 10.33 -12.35 11.01
N ALA A 30 9.18 -11.70 10.80
CA ALA A 30 9.08 -10.25 10.89
C ALA A 30 9.25 -9.77 12.33
N ILE A 31 10.04 -8.71 12.52
CA ILE A 31 10.26 -8.08 13.83
C ILE A 31 9.37 -6.84 13.95
N PRO A 32 8.40 -6.81 14.89
CA PRO A 32 7.59 -5.63 15.18
C PRO A 32 8.43 -4.46 15.67
N LEU A 33 8.47 -3.36 14.91
CA LEU A 33 9.18 -2.15 15.30
C LEU A 33 8.35 -1.22 16.20
N GLY A 34 7.03 -1.27 16.08
CA GLY A 34 6.13 -0.34 16.75
C GLY A 34 4.79 -0.27 16.06
N ILE A 35 3.97 0.66 16.57
CA ILE A 35 2.61 0.91 16.15
C ILE A 35 2.52 2.30 15.54
N THR A 36 2.08 2.37 14.30
CA THR A 36 2.04 3.63 13.55
C THR A 36 0.80 4.45 13.87
N ASN A 37 0.91 5.77 13.71
CA ASN A 37 -0.19 6.69 13.90
C ASN A 37 -1.29 6.49 12.83
N CYS A 38 -2.52 6.83 13.17
CA CYS A 38 -3.67 6.77 12.26
C CYS A 38 -4.66 7.90 12.59
N SER A 39 -5.63 8.14 11.72
CA SER A 39 -6.75 9.01 12.08
C SER A 39 -7.56 8.41 13.22
N GLU A 40 -8.19 9.23 14.05
CA GLU A 40 -9.05 8.75 15.15
C GLU A 40 -10.10 7.76 14.63
N LEU A 41 -10.18 6.59 15.26
CA LEU A 41 -11.02 5.46 14.84
C LEU A 41 -10.80 4.97 13.40
N CYS A 42 -9.65 5.26 12.81
CA CYS A 42 -9.36 5.02 11.41
C CYS A 42 -10.31 5.77 10.45
N MET A 43 -11.02 6.79 10.95
CA MET A 43 -11.94 7.64 10.21
C MET A 43 -11.21 8.94 9.87
N TRP A 44 -11.29 9.37 8.61
CA TRP A 44 -10.57 10.53 8.00
C TRP A 44 -9.22 10.23 7.34
N TYR A 45 -8.82 11.11 6.42
CA TYR A 45 -7.75 10.89 5.46
C TYR A 45 -6.48 11.70 5.74
N GLU A 46 -6.32 12.32 6.90
CA GLU A 46 -5.17 13.16 7.25
C GLU A 46 -4.19 12.47 8.20
N SER A 47 -4.63 11.39 8.87
CA SER A 47 -3.89 10.71 9.95
C SER A 47 -3.54 11.64 11.11
N SER A 48 -4.57 12.30 11.61
CA SER A 48 -4.56 13.21 12.76
C SER A 48 -5.45 12.67 13.88
N ASN A 49 -4.99 12.80 15.13
CA ASN A 49 -5.79 12.50 16.31
C ASN A 49 -5.27 13.28 17.54
N LYS A 50 -6.04 13.27 18.63
CA LYS A 50 -5.71 13.98 19.87
C LYS A 50 -4.68 13.29 20.76
N VAL A 51 -4.31 12.04 20.48
CA VAL A 51 -3.35 11.27 21.28
C VAL A 51 -1.92 11.57 20.85
N TYR A 52 -1.66 11.55 19.53
CA TYR A 52 -0.32 11.68 18.96
C TYR A 52 -0.17 12.90 18.03
N GLY A 53 -1.26 13.63 17.78
CA GLY A 53 -1.28 14.71 16.79
C GLY A 53 -1.33 14.20 15.35
N ARG A 54 -0.91 15.06 14.42
CA ARG A 54 -0.93 14.79 12.99
C ARG A 54 0.42 14.28 12.50
N SER A 55 0.38 13.21 11.69
CA SER A 55 1.56 12.76 10.94
C SER A 55 1.81 13.68 9.74
N ASN A 56 3.05 14.06 9.49
CA ASN A 56 3.40 14.97 8.39
C ASN A 56 4.16 14.24 7.28
N ASN A 57 3.98 14.70 6.04
CA ASN A 57 4.52 14.04 4.86
C ASN A 57 6.05 14.22 4.77
N PRO A 58 6.85 13.14 4.60
CA PRO A 58 8.32 13.26 4.55
C PRO A 58 8.84 14.06 3.35
N TYR A 59 8.07 14.19 2.26
CA TYR A 59 8.44 15.04 1.11
C TYR A 59 8.16 16.52 1.37
N ASN A 60 7.20 16.85 2.23
CA ASN A 60 6.90 18.21 2.67
C ASN A 60 6.12 18.18 4.00
N LEU A 61 6.74 18.66 5.08
CA LEU A 61 6.16 18.59 6.42
C LEU A 61 4.90 19.46 6.61
N GLN A 62 4.58 20.35 5.66
CA GLN A 62 3.34 21.12 5.67
C GLN A 62 2.14 20.33 5.11
N HIS A 63 2.39 19.21 4.42
CA HIS A 63 1.37 18.39 3.78
C HIS A 63 0.92 17.22 4.66
N ILE A 64 -0.32 16.79 4.44
CA ILE A 64 -0.87 15.58 5.06
C ILE A 64 -0.28 14.31 4.43
N VAL A 65 -0.31 13.22 5.20
CA VAL A 65 0.20 11.90 4.79
C VAL A 65 -0.85 11.00 4.13
N GLY A 66 -2.06 11.50 3.91
CA GLY A 66 -3.18 10.65 3.56
C GLY A 66 -3.64 9.81 4.77
N GLY A 67 -4.65 8.98 4.60
CA GLY A 67 -5.18 8.25 5.73
C GLY A 67 -6.28 7.26 5.37
N SER A 68 -6.66 6.41 6.32
CA SER A 68 -6.24 6.49 7.73
C SER A 68 -4.91 5.81 8.09
N SER A 69 -4.27 5.08 7.17
CA SER A 69 -2.95 4.44 7.40
C SER A 69 -1.76 5.35 7.07
N GLY A 70 -1.89 6.66 7.27
CA GLY A 70 -0.86 7.62 6.88
C GLY A 70 0.41 7.55 7.73
N GLY A 71 0.30 7.20 9.01
CA GLY A 71 1.49 6.96 9.85
C GLY A 71 2.33 5.80 9.33
N GLU A 72 1.70 4.75 8.78
CA GLU A 72 2.42 3.64 8.15
C GLU A 72 3.12 4.11 6.88
N ALA A 73 2.39 4.84 6.03
CA ALA A 73 2.92 5.32 4.77
C ALA A 73 4.09 6.30 4.91
N CYS A 74 3.99 7.27 5.83
CA CYS A 74 5.07 8.23 6.05
C CYS A 74 6.31 7.57 6.64
N THR A 75 6.13 6.55 7.50
CA THR A 75 7.25 5.86 8.12
C THR A 75 7.99 4.98 7.12
N LEU A 76 7.27 4.34 6.20
CA LEU A 76 7.85 3.65 5.04
C LEU A 76 8.59 4.63 4.12
N ALA A 77 7.96 5.75 3.73
CA ALA A 77 8.58 6.76 2.87
C ALA A 77 9.84 7.38 3.49
N ALA A 78 9.84 7.60 4.80
CA ALA A 78 10.99 8.09 5.57
C ALA A 78 12.06 7.03 5.84
N ALA A 79 11.95 5.81 5.28
CA ALA A 79 12.90 4.71 5.46
C ALA A 79 13.02 4.17 6.90
N CYS A 80 12.05 4.46 7.76
CA CYS A 80 12.04 4.00 9.15
C CYS A 80 11.57 2.54 9.28
N SER A 81 10.88 2.00 8.26
CA SER A 81 10.59 0.57 8.11
C SER A 81 10.72 0.12 6.66
N VAL A 82 10.82 -1.20 6.46
CA VAL A 82 10.89 -1.81 5.12
C VAL A 82 9.50 -2.22 4.64
N ILE A 83 8.69 -2.74 5.57
CA ILE A 83 7.34 -3.24 5.30
C ILE A 83 6.37 -2.76 6.38
N GLY A 84 5.11 -2.58 5.97
CA GLY A 84 4.05 -2.04 6.81
C GLY A 84 2.69 -2.70 6.56
N VAL A 85 1.78 -2.56 7.52
CA VAL A 85 0.44 -3.14 7.45
C VAL A 85 -0.59 -2.02 7.45
N GLY A 86 -1.47 -1.97 6.45
CA GLY A 86 -2.57 -1.02 6.43
C GLY A 86 -3.94 -1.69 6.49
N SER A 87 -4.98 -0.90 6.73
CA SER A 87 -6.38 -1.33 6.53
C SER A 87 -7.10 -0.36 5.63
N ASP A 88 -8.01 -0.86 4.80
CA ASP A 88 -8.72 -0.10 3.77
C ASP A 88 -10.21 -0.47 3.75
N ILE A 89 -11.07 0.55 3.71
CA ILE A 89 -12.50 0.46 3.41
C ILE A 89 -12.82 1.39 2.23
N GLY A 90 -12.36 2.65 2.34
CA GLY A 90 -12.65 3.72 1.37
C GLY A 90 -11.41 4.37 0.75
N GLY A 91 -10.24 3.75 0.86
CA GLY A 91 -8.96 4.26 0.35
C GLY A 91 -7.82 4.27 1.37
N SER A 92 -8.01 3.74 2.58
CA SER A 92 -7.09 3.94 3.71
C SER A 92 -5.74 3.22 3.62
N ILE A 93 -5.50 2.41 2.59
CA ILE A 93 -4.16 1.95 2.15
C ILE A 93 -3.71 2.73 0.92
N ARG A 94 -4.61 2.85 -0.05
CA ARG A 94 -4.35 3.38 -1.39
C ARG A 94 -4.04 4.88 -1.42
N MET A 95 -4.79 5.68 -0.68
CA MET A 95 -4.61 7.13 -0.54
C MET A 95 -3.30 7.49 0.17
N PRO A 96 -2.99 6.95 1.36
CA PRO A 96 -1.71 7.26 2.00
C PRO A 96 -0.52 6.72 1.19
N ALA A 97 -0.65 5.58 0.49
CA ALA A 97 0.39 5.12 -0.42
C ALA A 97 0.66 6.14 -1.55
N PHE A 98 -0.40 6.68 -2.14
CA PHE A 98 -0.32 7.71 -3.18
C PHE A 98 0.38 8.98 -2.66
N PHE A 99 -0.02 9.47 -1.49
CA PHE A 99 0.48 10.74 -0.93
C PHE A 99 1.96 10.67 -0.52
N ASN A 100 2.44 9.49 -0.14
CA ASN A 100 3.82 9.28 0.30
C ASN A 100 4.67 8.56 -0.74
N GLY A 101 4.21 8.42 -1.99
CA GLY A 101 5.00 7.81 -3.07
C GLY A 101 5.45 6.37 -2.76
N ILE A 102 4.62 5.58 -2.09
CA ILE A 102 4.91 4.16 -1.82
C ILE A 102 3.88 3.27 -2.48
N PHE A 103 4.06 1.96 -2.37
CA PHE A 103 3.11 0.97 -2.84
C PHE A 103 2.23 0.48 -1.69
N GLY A 104 0.94 0.34 -1.97
CA GLY A 104 -0.04 -0.21 -1.04
C GLY A 104 -1.10 -0.98 -1.80
N HIS A 105 -1.42 -2.19 -1.32
CA HIS A 105 -2.40 -3.05 -1.95
C HIS A 105 -3.56 -3.34 -1.01
N MET A 106 -4.78 -3.02 -1.47
CA MET A 106 -6.02 -3.48 -0.87
C MET A 106 -6.43 -4.79 -1.56
N PRO A 107 -6.24 -5.96 -0.93
CA PRO A 107 -6.66 -7.22 -1.52
C PRO A 107 -8.18 -7.35 -1.53
N SER A 108 -8.72 -8.32 -2.27
CA SER A 108 -10.15 -8.62 -2.24
C SER A 108 -10.61 -8.95 -0.80
N PRO A 109 -11.85 -8.55 -0.42
CA PRO A 109 -12.39 -8.84 0.91
C PRO A 109 -12.29 -10.33 1.29
N GLY A 110 -11.88 -10.58 2.54
CA GLY A 110 -11.74 -11.93 3.09
C GLY A 110 -10.55 -12.74 2.56
N VAL A 111 -9.63 -12.16 1.78
CA VAL A 111 -8.34 -12.77 1.44
C VAL A 111 -7.39 -12.74 2.64
N VAL A 112 -7.29 -11.58 3.29
CA VAL A 112 -6.50 -11.38 4.51
C VAL A 112 -7.45 -11.32 5.71
N PRO A 113 -7.19 -12.05 6.81
CA PRO A 113 -8.05 -12.04 7.98
C PRO A 113 -7.94 -10.72 8.75
N ASN A 114 -9.08 -10.06 9.01
CA ASN A 114 -9.13 -8.82 9.81
C ASN A 114 -9.23 -9.05 11.32
N LYS A 115 -9.24 -10.32 11.78
CA LYS A 115 -9.41 -10.67 13.20
C LYS A 115 -8.27 -10.07 14.05
N GLY A 116 -8.68 -9.30 15.04
CA GLY A 116 -7.80 -8.58 15.96
C GLY A 116 -7.59 -7.11 15.61
N GLN A 117 -8.21 -6.61 14.54
CA GLN A 117 -8.22 -5.18 14.25
C GLN A 117 -9.08 -4.38 15.23
N PHE A 118 -8.66 -3.16 15.54
CA PHE A 118 -9.47 -2.14 16.19
C PHE A 118 -9.51 -0.87 15.31
N PRO A 119 -10.65 -0.16 15.19
CA PRO A 119 -11.98 -0.56 15.67
C PRO A 119 -12.46 -1.85 15.00
N MET A 120 -13.31 -2.59 15.70
CA MET A 120 -13.95 -3.78 15.13
C MET A 120 -14.94 -3.33 14.05
N ALA A 121 -14.92 -4.00 12.90
CA ALA A 121 -15.91 -3.80 11.86
C ALA A 121 -17.26 -4.35 12.34
N GLY A 122 -18.35 -3.60 12.11
CA GLY A 122 -19.69 -4.17 12.15
C GLY A 122 -19.97 -5.00 10.89
N GLU A 123 -21.09 -5.72 10.89
CA GLU A 123 -21.45 -6.65 9.81
C GLU A 123 -21.41 -6.01 8.41
N ALA A 124 -21.88 -4.77 8.28
CA ALA A 124 -21.87 -4.05 7.02
C ALA A 124 -20.44 -3.66 6.58
N GLN A 125 -19.58 -3.26 7.52
CA GLN A 125 -18.21 -2.85 7.23
C GLN A 125 -17.30 -4.02 6.91
N GLU A 126 -17.56 -5.23 7.44
CA GLU A 126 -16.75 -6.42 7.17
C GLU A 126 -16.69 -6.78 5.68
N GLN A 127 -17.72 -6.42 4.90
CA GLN A 127 -17.77 -6.66 3.45
C GLN A 127 -16.77 -5.79 2.67
N PHE A 128 -16.36 -4.66 3.24
CA PHE A 128 -15.48 -3.69 2.59
C PHE A 128 -14.08 -3.64 3.24
N LEU A 129 -13.98 -3.97 4.52
CA LEU A 129 -12.73 -3.89 5.26
C LEU A 129 -11.72 -4.93 4.75
N CYS A 130 -10.55 -4.43 4.34
CA CYS A 130 -9.44 -5.24 3.90
C CYS A 130 -8.16 -4.81 4.61
N THR A 131 -7.44 -5.76 5.20
CA THR A 131 -6.06 -5.56 5.66
C THR A 131 -5.10 -5.91 4.53
N GLY A 132 -4.05 -5.11 4.32
CA GLY A 132 -3.16 -5.29 3.18
C GLY A 132 -1.75 -4.75 3.38
N PRO A 133 -0.80 -5.17 2.52
CA PRO A 133 0.60 -4.78 2.63
C PRO A 133 0.84 -3.35 2.10
N MET A 134 1.82 -2.69 2.73
CA MET A 134 2.37 -1.41 2.30
C MET A 134 3.91 -1.51 2.30
N CYS A 135 4.56 -1.03 1.26
CA CYS A 135 6.02 -1.16 1.08
C CYS A 135 6.56 -0.11 0.09
N ARG A 136 7.88 0.10 0.08
CA ARG A 136 8.52 1.05 -0.85
C ARG A 136 8.74 0.51 -2.26
N TYR A 137 8.82 -0.81 -2.41
CA TYR A 137 9.08 -1.47 -3.68
C TYR A 137 7.92 -2.39 -4.05
N ALA A 138 7.54 -2.39 -5.34
CA ALA A 138 6.40 -3.17 -5.80
C ALA A 138 6.61 -4.69 -5.63
N GLU A 139 7.86 -5.16 -5.77
CA GLU A 139 8.21 -6.57 -5.58
C GLU A 139 7.95 -7.09 -4.17
N ASP A 140 7.88 -6.21 -3.16
CA ASP A 140 7.62 -6.59 -1.77
C ASP A 140 6.13 -6.88 -1.49
N LEU A 141 5.21 -6.41 -2.34
CA LEU A 141 3.76 -6.60 -2.13
C LEU A 141 3.36 -8.08 -2.14
N ILE A 142 3.85 -8.85 -3.12
CA ILE A 142 3.49 -10.28 -3.26
C ILE A 142 3.95 -11.10 -2.04
N PRO A 143 5.24 -11.11 -1.64
CA PRO A 143 5.69 -11.94 -0.53
C PRO A 143 4.99 -11.54 0.77
N MET A 144 4.73 -10.25 1.00
CA MET A 144 3.93 -9.82 2.15
C MET A 144 2.50 -10.34 2.08
N LEU A 145 1.82 -10.19 0.95
CA LEU A 145 0.44 -10.65 0.78
C LEU A 145 0.32 -12.16 1.00
N LYS A 146 1.28 -12.96 0.51
CA LYS A 146 1.32 -14.41 0.75
C LYS A 146 1.35 -14.74 2.24
N VAL A 147 2.18 -14.04 3.01
CA VAL A 147 2.27 -14.25 4.47
C VAL A 147 0.99 -13.79 5.16
N MET A 148 0.51 -12.59 4.84
CA MET A 148 -0.66 -11.99 5.50
C MET A 148 -1.96 -12.74 5.20
N ALA A 149 -2.13 -13.24 3.98
CA ALA A 149 -3.32 -14.00 3.59
C ALA A 149 -3.42 -15.36 4.30
N GLY A 150 -2.29 -15.95 4.70
CA GLY A 150 -2.24 -17.27 5.33
C GLY A 150 -3.05 -18.29 4.51
N PRO A 151 -3.99 -19.04 5.09
CA PRO A 151 -4.83 -19.98 4.35
C PRO A 151 -5.69 -19.34 3.24
N GLY A 152 -5.96 -18.03 3.33
CA GLY A 152 -6.71 -17.26 2.33
C GLY A 152 -5.98 -17.09 1.01
N ILE A 153 -4.67 -17.37 0.96
CA ILE A 153 -3.85 -17.30 -0.26
C ILE A 153 -4.40 -18.19 -1.39
N ARG A 154 -5.08 -19.29 -1.04
CA ARG A 154 -5.74 -20.21 -2.00
C ARG A 154 -6.81 -19.54 -2.87
N LYS A 155 -7.31 -18.38 -2.44
CA LYS A 155 -8.25 -17.57 -3.24
C LYS A 155 -7.54 -16.83 -4.37
N LEU A 156 -6.22 -16.66 -4.28
CA LEU A 156 -5.42 -15.91 -5.24
C LEU A 156 -4.60 -16.85 -6.13
N LYS A 157 -4.28 -16.39 -7.33
CA LYS A 157 -3.37 -17.08 -8.27
C LYS A 157 -2.06 -16.30 -8.44
N LEU A 158 -1.37 -16.01 -7.34
CA LEU A 158 -0.19 -15.13 -7.34
C LEU A 158 1.04 -15.69 -8.08
N ASP A 159 1.11 -17.02 -8.24
CA ASP A 159 2.23 -17.70 -8.90
C ASP A 159 1.98 -18.00 -10.38
N GLU A 160 0.78 -17.69 -10.88
CA GLU A 160 0.45 -17.83 -12.29
C GLU A 160 1.09 -16.68 -13.09
N LYS A 161 1.95 -17.02 -14.06
CA LYS A 161 2.55 -16.01 -14.93
C LYS A 161 1.48 -15.43 -15.86
N VAL A 162 1.30 -14.12 -15.80
CA VAL A 162 0.38 -13.38 -16.68
C VAL A 162 1.17 -12.64 -17.74
N HIS A 163 0.84 -12.85 -19.02
CA HIS A 163 1.40 -12.05 -20.10
C HIS A 163 0.60 -10.76 -20.26
N LEU A 164 1.24 -9.63 -19.93
CA LEU A 164 0.64 -8.30 -19.96
C LEU A 164 0.04 -7.92 -21.33
N LYS A 165 0.56 -8.45 -22.44
CA LYS A 165 0.03 -8.22 -23.80
C LYS A 165 -1.44 -8.66 -24.00
N TYR A 166 -1.93 -9.55 -23.14
CA TYR A 166 -3.32 -10.03 -23.18
C TYR A 166 -4.24 -9.27 -22.22
N LEU A 167 -3.69 -8.38 -21.39
CA LEU A 167 -4.49 -7.58 -20.48
C LEU A 167 -5.15 -6.42 -21.22
N LYS A 168 -6.43 -6.21 -20.93
CA LYS A 168 -7.16 -5.01 -21.35
C LYS A 168 -7.14 -4.03 -20.19
N PHE A 169 -6.56 -2.87 -20.43
CA PHE A 169 -6.53 -1.78 -19.47
C PHE A 169 -7.65 -0.81 -19.77
N TYR A 170 -8.39 -0.46 -18.72
CA TYR A 170 -9.43 0.55 -18.74
C TYR A 170 -9.07 1.60 -17.70
N TRP A 171 -9.37 2.85 -17.99
CA TRP A 171 -9.19 3.96 -17.07
C TRP A 171 -10.31 4.97 -17.22
N MET A 172 -10.29 5.98 -16.36
CA MET A 172 -11.14 7.15 -16.45
C MET A 172 -10.37 8.36 -15.93
N GLU A 173 -10.44 9.48 -16.65
CA GLU A 173 -9.78 10.73 -16.24
C GLU A 173 -10.56 11.42 -15.11
N HIS A 174 -11.88 11.22 -15.09
CA HIS A 174 -12.79 11.80 -14.11
C HIS A 174 -13.98 10.86 -13.87
N ASP A 175 -14.70 11.09 -12.77
CA ASP A 175 -15.90 10.36 -12.34
C ASP A 175 -17.15 10.60 -13.20
N GLY A 176 -17.05 11.47 -14.21
CA GLY A 176 -18.18 11.85 -15.07
C GLY A 176 -18.73 13.24 -14.75
N GLY A 177 -18.08 14.00 -13.86
CA GLY A 177 -18.46 15.37 -13.52
C GLY A 177 -19.48 15.43 -12.38
N SER A 178 -19.27 14.63 -11.34
CA SER A 178 -20.12 14.67 -10.14
C SER A 178 -20.14 16.07 -9.53
N LEU A 179 -21.33 16.54 -9.16
CA LEU A 179 -21.49 17.80 -8.43
C LEU A 179 -20.98 17.72 -6.98
N LEU A 180 -20.77 16.50 -6.46
CA LEU A 180 -20.34 16.25 -5.08
C LEU A 180 -18.83 16.03 -4.95
N MET A 181 -18.09 15.97 -6.07
CA MET A 181 -16.65 15.77 -6.06
C MET A 181 -15.93 16.94 -6.71
N SER A 182 -14.80 17.32 -6.11
CA SER A 182 -13.85 18.22 -6.77
C SER A 182 -13.32 17.59 -8.04
N LYS A 183 -13.03 18.42 -9.04
CA LYS A 183 -12.40 17.97 -10.27
C LYS A 183 -11.03 17.37 -9.95
N VAL A 184 -10.65 16.35 -10.71
CA VAL A 184 -9.28 15.84 -10.70
C VAL A 184 -8.37 16.94 -11.25
N GLU A 185 -7.28 17.22 -10.55
CA GLU A 185 -6.30 18.21 -10.98
C GLU A 185 -5.64 17.80 -12.30
N GLN A 186 -5.32 18.82 -13.11
CA GLN A 186 -4.84 18.62 -14.48
C GLN A 186 -3.49 17.88 -14.54
N ASP A 187 -2.62 18.12 -13.56
CA ASP A 187 -1.33 17.44 -13.42
C ASP A 187 -1.47 15.94 -13.19
N LEU A 188 -2.48 15.51 -12.43
CA LEU A 188 -2.80 14.09 -12.20
C LEU A 188 -3.32 13.43 -13.48
N ILE A 189 -4.17 14.12 -14.24
CA ILE A 189 -4.66 13.64 -15.54
C ILE A 189 -3.47 13.47 -16.51
N GLU A 190 -2.58 14.43 -16.56
CA GLU A 190 -1.37 14.38 -17.39
C GLU A 190 -0.42 13.25 -16.97
N ALA A 191 -0.24 13.02 -15.67
CA ALA A 191 0.57 11.93 -15.16
C ALA A 191 0.00 10.55 -15.57
N GLN A 192 -1.33 10.38 -15.48
CA GLN A 192 -2.01 9.16 -15.95
C GLN A 192 -1.84 8.96 -17.47
N LYS A 193 -2.01 10.03 -18.26
CA LYS A 193 -1.81 10.00 -19.72
C LYS A 193 -0.39 9.62 -20.10
N LYS A 194 0.62 10.15 -19.41
CA LYS A 194 2.03 9.78 -19.63
C LYS A 194 2.27 8.30 -19.36
N LEU A 195 1.75 7.78 -18.25
CA LEU A 195 1.88 6.36 -17.91
C LEU A 195 1.29 5.45 -18.99
N TRP A 196 0.20 5.86 -19.63
CA TRP A 196 -0.37 5.14 -20.76
C TRP A 196 0.46 5.10 -22.00
N GLN A 197 0.98 6.26 -22.39
CA GLN A 197 1.72 6.43 -23.62
C GLN A 197 2.98 5.57 -23.56
N GLN A 198 3.49 5.37 -22.34
CA GLN A 198 4.63 4.54 -22.02
C GLN A 198 4.27 3.10 -21.63
N ARG A 199 3.00 2.67 -21.68
CA ARG A 199 2.59 1.33 -21.24
C ARG A 199 3.36 0.21 -21.93
N ASP A 200 3.70 0.42 -23.21
CA ASP A 200 4.43 -0.54 -24.02
C ASP A 200 5.93 -0.61 -23.66
N CYS A 201 6.45 0.36 -22.91
CA CYS A 201 7.80 0.34 -22.36
C CYS A 201 7.86 -0.40 -21.02
N PHE A 202 6.72 -0.61 -20.35
CA PHE A 202 6.65 -1.15 -18.98
C PHE A 202 6.28 -2.64 -18.92
N TYR A 203 6.34 -3.37 -20.04
CA TYR A 203 6.07 -4.81 -20.09
C TYR A 203 6.93 -5.67 -19.14
N HIS A 204 7.93 -5.10 -18.46
CA HIS A 204 8.78 -5.77 -17.48
C HIS A 204 8.47 -5.45 -16.00
N TYR A 205 7.65 -4.44 -15.68
CA TYR A 205 7.55 -3.91 -14.30
C TYR A 205 6.15 -3.92 -13.68
N PHE A 206 5.18 -4.55 -14.33
CA PHE A 206 3.82 -4.65 -13.80
C PHE A 206 3.60 -5.99 -13.10
N ILE A 207 3.71 -5.98 -11.77
CA ILE A 207 3.01 -6.95 -10.94
C ILE A 207 1.55 -6.48 -10.86
N ILE A 208 0.72 -6.93 -11.79
CA ILE A 208 -0.73 -6.77 -11.67
C ILE A 208 -1.27 -8.09 -11.16
N ILE A 209 -1.71 -8.09 -9.91
CA ILE A 209 -2.46 -9.21 -9.35
C ILE A 209 -3.87 -9.13 -9.94
N VAL A 210 -4.07 -9.59 -11.17
CA VAL A 210 -5.42 -9.68 -11.74
C VAL A 210 -6.06 -10.97 -11.25
N GLN A 211 -7.00 -10.88 -10.31
CA GLN A 211 -7.86 -12.01 -10.00
C GLN A 211 -9.15 -11.93 -10.82
N LYS A 212 -9.32 -12.87 -11.76
CA LYS A 212 -10.60 -13.07 -12.45
C LYS A 212 -11.47 -13.99 -11.60
N ASN A 213 -12.51 -13.47 -10.95
CA ASN A 213 -13.58 -14.30 -10.39
C ASN A 213 -14.76 -14.31 -11.37
N GLU A 214 -15.01 -15.46 -12.00
CA GLU A 214 -16.26 -15.69 -12.73
C GLU A 214 -17.31 -16.19 -11.73
N LYS A 215 -18.26 -15.33 -11.36
CA LYS A 215 -19.55 -15.79 -10.82
C LYS A 215 -20.64 -15.42 -11.82
N LYS A 216 -21.29 -16.43 -12.39
CA LYS A 216 -22.58 -16.29 -13.05
C LYS A 216 -23.64 -16.36 -11.96
N ASP A 217 -24.14 -15.21 -11.52
CA ASP A 217 -25.42 -15.13 -10.83
C ASP A 217 -26.35 -14.25 -11.66
N SER A 218 -27.38 -14.90 -12.21
CA SER A 218 -28.52 -14.22 -12.81
C SER A 218 -29.33 -13.54 -11.70
N MET A 219 -29.97 -12.42 -12.02
CA MET A 219 -31.03 -11.76 -11.25
C MET A 219 -30.72 -10.44 -10.52
N TYR A 220 -29.63 -9.73 -10.82
CA TYR A 220 -29.58 -8.28 -10.63
C TYR A 220 -28.77 -7.62 -11.77
N ARG A 221 -29.39 -6.72 -12.54
CA ARG A 221 -28.69 -5.86 -13.52
C ARG A 221 -27.86 -4.82 -12.76
N GLY A 222 -26.69 -5.24 -12.31
CA GLY A 222 -25.62 -4.42 -11.77
C GLY A 222 -24.37 -5.28 -11.77
N VAL A 223 -23.46 -5.03 -12.71
CA VAL A 223 -22.23 -5.82 -12.86
C VAL A 223 -21.39 -5.65 -11.60
N ARG A 224 -21.44 -6.60 -10.67
CA ARG A 224 -20.40 -6.78 -9.64
C ARG A 224 -19.15 -7.31 -10.35
N GLN A 225 -18.35 -6.41 -10.91
CA GLN A 225 -16.92 -6.68 -11.11
C GLN A 225 -16.23 -6.35 -9.79
N GLU A 226 -15.60 -7.35 -9.18
CA GLU A 226 -14.63 -7.13 -8.10
C GLU A 226 -13.41 -6.41 -8.70
N ASN A 227 -13.51 -5.09 -8.85
CA ASN A 227 -12.41 -4.26 -9.31
C ASN A 227 -11.39 -4.15 -8.17
N GLN A 228 -10.24 -4.79 -8.32
CA GLN A 228 -9.09 -4.50 -7.47
C GLN A 228 -8.52 -3.13 -7.87
N TYR A 229 -8.64 -2.16 -6.98
CA TYR A 229 -8.09 -0.83 -7.18
C TYR A 229 -6.62 -0.83 -6.74
N PHE A 230 -5.71 -0.58 -7.69
CA PHE A 230 -4.30 -0.40 -7.41
C PHE A 230 -3.98 1.08 -7.25
N THR A 231 -3.21 1.45 -6.23
CA THR A 231 -2.44 2.69 -6.28
C THR A 231 -1.08 2.35 -6.88
N LEU A 232 -0.85 2.77 -8.11
CA LEU A 232 0.50 2.85 -8.64
C LEU A 232 1.17 4.07 -7.98
N GLY A 233 2.13 3.84 -7.10
CA GLY A 233 3.01 4.91 -6.65
C GLY A 233 3.72 5.50 -7.87
N LEU A 234 3.67 6.82 -8.05
CA LEU A 234 4.33 7.55 -9.15
C LEU A 234 5.87 7.40 -9.17
N ASN A 235 6.45 6.63 -8.25
CA ASN A 235 7.86 6.30 -8.21
C ASN A 235 8.32 5.28 -9.28
N ALA A 236 7.45 4.92 -10.24
CA ALA A 236 7.87 4.28 -11.49
C ALA A 236 8.58 5.25 -12.46
N ILE A 237 8.95 6.46 -12.02
CA ILE A 237 9.89 7.36 -12.70
C ILE A 237 11.23 7.47 -11.93
N PRO A 238 12.06 6.40 -11.77
CA PRO A 238 13.35 6.57 -11.11
C PRO A 238 14.43 7.27 -11.97
N ASP A 239 14.30 7.30 -13.30
CA ASP A 239 15.44 7.64 -14.18
C ASP A 239 15.38 9.01 -14.88
N MET A 240 14.26 9.72 -14.92
CA MET A 240 14.21 11.04 -15.60
C MET A 240 14.72 12.21 -14.74
N MET A 241 14.68 12.11 -13.41
CA MET A 241 15.11 13.21 -12.53
C MET A 241 16.63 13.27 -12.28
N ARG A 242 17.41 12.28 -12.73
CA ARG A 242 18.88 12.27 -12.63
C ARG A 242 19.60 13.00 -13.77
N HIS A 243 18.88 13.57 -14.73
CA HIS A 243 19.48 14.27 -15.88
C HIS A 243 19.25 15.78 -15.93
N SER A 244 18.64 16.40 -14.91
CA SER A 244 18.43 17.87 -14.87
C SER A 244 19.43 18.65 -14.00
N THR A 245 20.42 18.01 -13.37
CA THR A 245 21.49 18.70 -12.61
C THR A 245 22.87 18.39 -13.20
N LYS A 246 23.07 18.71 -14.47
CA LYS A 246 24.41 19.05 -14.97
C LYS A 246 24.67 20.54 -14.69
N GLN A 247 24.92 20.88 -13.43
CA GLN A 247 25.72 22.06 -13.12
C GLN A 247 27.19 21.64 -13.08
N ASN A 248 27.85 21.92 -14.19
CA ASN A 248 29.23 22.39 -14.32
C ASN A 248 30.21 22.04 -13.17
N THR A 249 30.83 20.86 -13.24
CA THR A 249 32.16 20.64 -12.63
C THR A 249 33.01 19.78 -13.58
N ASN A 250 34.14 20.33 -14.00
CA ASN A 250 35.16 19.67 -14.83
C ASN A 250 35.92 18.64 -13.98
N ILE A 251 35.81 17.34 -14.31
CA ILE A 251 36.72 16.29 -13.82
C ILE A 251 36.98 15.32 -15.00
N PRO A 252 38.22 14.85 -15.25
CA PRO A 252 38.59 14.14 -16.48
C PRO A 252 38.05 12.71 -16.54
N SER A 253 37.81 12.23 -17.77
CA SER A 253 37.31 10.90 -18.09
C SER A 253 38.30 9.77 -17.76
N THR A 254 37.84 8.78 -17.00
CA THR A 254 38.49 7.47 -16.89
C THR A 254 37.59 6.40 -17.54
N GLY A 255 38.20 5.50 -18.32
CA GLY A 255 37.59 4.60 -19.30
C GLY A 255 36.60 3.52 -18.80
N PRO A 256 36.22 2.58 -19.68
CA PRO A 256 35.03 1.75 -19.49
C PRO A 256 35.22 0.70 -18.40
N ILE A 257 34.32 0.69 -17.41
CA ILE A 257 34.26 -0.34 -16.36
C ILE A 257 33.53 -1.56 -16.94
N THR A 258 34.26 -2.67 -17.02
CA THR A 258 33.81 -4.01 -17.37
C THR A 258 32.74 -4.53 -16.41
N THR A 259 31.74 -5.23 -16.96
CA THR A 259 30.63 -5.88 -16.24
C THR A 259 31.12 -7.00 -15.32
N GLY A 260 31.18 -6.70 -14.02
CA GLY A 260 31.50 -7.66 -12.95
C GLY A 260 30.28 -8.48 -12.50
N LYS A 261 30.52 -9.78 -12.31
CA LYS A 261 29.60 -10.86 -11.92
C LYS A 261 28.63 -10.48 -10.79
N ALA A 262 27.37 -10.94 -10.92
CA ALA A 262 26.31 -10.82 -9.93
C ALA A 262 26.74 -11.42 -8.57
N PHE A 263 26.84 -10.56 -7.56
CA PHE A 263 27.06 -10.93 -6.17
C PHE A 263 25.73 -11.47 -5.61
N LYS A 264 25.70 -12.76 -5.24
CA LYS A 264 24.59 -13.36 -4.48
C LYS A 264 24.88 -13.21 -2.99
N PRO A 265 24.19 -12.33 -2.23
CA PRO A 265 24.33 -12.35 -0.78
C PRO A 265 23.62 -13.58 -0.18
N PRO A 266 24.13 -14.13 0.94
CA PRO A 266 23.59 -15.32 1.57
C PRO A 266 22.22 -15.04 2.23
N LEU A 267 21.36 -16.07 2.18
CA LEU A 267 20.06 -16.13 2.85
C LEU A 267 20.19 -15.99 4.37
N THR A 268 20.04 -14.79 4.91
CA THR A 268 19.36 -14.51 6.19
C THR A 268 19.19 -12.99 6.36
N VAL A 269 18.21 -12.40 5.66
CA VAL A 269 17.80 -11.02 5.93
C VAL A 269 16.74 -11.08 7.02
N LYS A 270 17.07 -10.57 8.22
CA LYS A 270 16.06 -10.28 9.26
C LYS A 270 15.20 -9.12 8.75
N THR A 271 13.94 -9.39 8.43
CA THR A 271 13.01 -8.37 7.93
C THR A 271 12.36 -7.63 9.09
N TYR A 272 12.57 -6.32 9.16
CA TYR A 272 11.97 -5.45 10.18
C TYR A 272 10.64 -4.87 9.66
N ALA A 273 9.56 -5.09 10.41
CA ALA A 273 8.20 -4.71 10.03
C ALA A 273 7.61 -3.73 11.06
N LEU A 274 7.03 -2.62 10.60
CA LEU A 274 6.10 -1.87 11.45
C LEU A 274 4.74 -2.55 11.38
N LEU A 275 4.11 -2.69 12.54
CA LEU A 275 2.81 -3.32 12.66
C LEU A 275 1.79 -2.24 12.99
N ARG A 276 0.80 -2.02 12.13
CA ARG A 276 -0.36 -1.22 12.49
C ARG A 276 -1.19 -1.93 13.56
N GLN A 277 -1.88 -1.09 14.34
CA GLN A 277 -2.88 -1.40 15.37
C GLN A 277 -3.90 -2.46 14.98
N THR A 278 -3.48 -3.70 15.08
CA THR A 278 -4.33 -4.87 15.02
C THR A 278 -3.95 -5.70 16.23
N TYR A 279 -4.53 -5.34 17.35
CA TYR A 279 -4.48 -6.17 18.54
C TYR A 279 -5.79 -6.04 19.34
N VAL A 280 -6.27 -7.14 19.89
CA VAL A 280 -7.51 -7.18 20.67
C VAL A 280 -7.27 -6.54 22.04
N SER A 281 -8.15 -5.63 22.49
CA SER A 281 -8.32 -5.38 23.92
C SER A 281 -9.43 -6.30 24.42
N ALA A 282 -9.19 -6.96 25.56
CA ALA A 282 -10.29 -7.49 26.37
C ALA A 282 -11.22 -6.35 26.79
#